data_AF-A0A2S3YTZ9-F1
#
_entry.id   AF-A0A2S3YTZ9-F1
#
_cell.length_a   1.000
_cell.length_b   1.000
_cell.length_c   1.000
_cell.angle_alpha   90.00
_cell.angle_beta   90.00
_cell.angle_gamma   90.00
#
_symmetry.space_group_name_H-M   'P 1'
#
loop_
_entity.id
_entity.type
_entity.pdbx_description
1 polymer ?
#
loop_
_entity_poly.entity_id
_entity_poly.type
_entity_poly.pdbx_seq_one_letter_code
_entity_poly.pdbx_strand_id
1 'polypeptide(L)'
;MAAEHRSMTGPDLARGIRLADLPDGSNLVGHCGDAQVLLVRRGAEIFAVDAHCTHYNGPLAEGLVAGDTVRCPWHHACFSLRTGEALRAPAFRPLACWWVEQRDGNLFVVGKRKRAEAATSELPVEAKPEKIVILGGGAAGFAAAEMLRREQYRGSIVMLSDDEAAPVDRPNLSKDYLAGKAPENWVPLRGESYYSKNQIDLRLGTRAVRIEPRTREVILADGDCVPYDKLLLATGAEPVRLTIPGADRPHVHTLRSLADCRAIIEQATTARRAVVLGASFIGLEVAAALRARGVDVHVVAPDKHPMGRVLGSQMGDFIRTLHEKNGAVFHLEEMASSINGSEVKLRGGDTLAADLVVAGIGVRPRTELAETAGLATDRGVVVNSLLETSEPGIFAAGDIARWPDPHSGENIRVEHWVVAERQGQTAALNMLGRSEKYAAVPFFWSQHYDVRINYVGHAERWEEIMVEGDISGRDCLLRFKRDGRVLAAASISRDIENLMFEVAMEHEMVVW
;
A
#
# COMPACT_ATOMS: atom_id res chain seq x y z
N MET A 1 3.29 -23.86 6.31
CA MET A 1 2.27 -24.38 7.24
C MET A 1 1.69 -25.64 6.65
N ALA A 2 1.42 -26.64 7.50
CA ALA A 2 0.56 -27.77 7.13
C ALA A 2 -0.76 -27.21 6.58
N ALA A 3 -1.31 -27.86 5.55
CA ALA A 3 -2.63 -27.51 5.02
C ALA A 3 -3.64 -27.64 6.16
N GLU A 4 -3.98 -26.51 6.80
CA GLU A 4 -5.20 -26.42 7.58
C GLU A 4 -6.31 -26.83 6.62
N HIS A 5 -6.99 -27.91 6.98
CA HIS A 5 -8.13 -28.44 6.28
C HIS A 5 -9.19 -27.32 6.30
N ARG A 6 -9.20 -26.45 5.29
CA ARG A 6 -10.20 -25.40 5.15
C ARG A 6 -11.53 -26.11 5.09
N SER A 7 -12.34 -26.02 6.15
CA SER A 7 -13.70 -26.51 6.11
C SER A 7 -14.37 -25.82 4.94
N MET A 8 -14.79 -26.61 3.94
CA MET A 8 -15.49 -26.06 2.79
C MET A 8 -16.79 -25.44 3.30
N THR A 9 -16.89 -24.13 3.21
CA THR A 9 -18.06 -23.37 3.61
C THR A 9 -19.02 -23.25 2.42
N GLY A 10 -20.31 -23.24 2.73
CA GLY A 10 -21.38 -23.09 1.73
C GLY A 10 -21.74 -24.38 0.97
N PRO A 11 -22.69 -24.28 0.02
CA PRO A 11 -23.16 -25.43 -0.75
C PRO A 11 -22.15 -25.89 -1.80
N ASP A 12 -22.27 -27.16 -2.20
CA ASP A 12 -21.57 -27.72 -3.37
C ASP A 12 -22.23 -27.19 -4.66
N LEU A 13 -21.58 -26.22 -5.28
CA LEU A 13 -22.06 -25.53 -6.47
C LEU A 13 -21.99 -26.42 -7.73
N ALA A 14 -21.21 -27.50 -7.71
CA ALA A 14 -21.21 -28.48 -8.80
C ALA A 14 -22.50 -29.34 -8.79
N ARG A 15 -23.13 -29.49 -7.61
CA ARG A 15 -24.43 -30.15 -7.44
C ARG A 15 -25.62 -29.23 -7.68
N GLY A 16 -25.35 -27.93 -7.80
CA GLY A 16 -26.31 -26.89 -8.13
C GLY A 16 -27.00 -26.27 -6.93
N ILE A 17 -27.38 -25.01 -7.07
CA ILE A 17 -28.22 -24.26 -6.11
C ILE A 17 -29.43 -23.69 -6.84
N ARG A 18 -30.52 -23.38 -6.13
CA ARG A 18 -31.67 -22.75 -6.78
C ARG A 18 -31.30 -21.30 -7.10
N LEU A 19 -31.71 -20.79 -8.27
CA LEU A 19 -31.53 -19.37 -8.61
C LEU A 19 -32.20 -18.44 -7.57
N ALA A 20 -33.27 -18.90 -6.93
CA ALA A 20 -33.94 -18.16 -5.86
C ALA A 20 -33.07 -17.99 -4.59
N ASP A 21 -32.08 -18.86 -4.38
CA ASP A 21 -31.12 -18.77 -3.26
C ASP A 21 -30.00 -17.74 -3.55
N LEU A 22 -29.96 -17.19 -4.77
CA LEU A 22 -29.11 -16.05 -5.16
C LEU A 22 -30.01 -14.92 -5.72
N PRO A 23 -30.67 -14.12 -4.86
CA PRO A 23 -31.44 -12.94 -5.27
C PRO A 23 -30.61 -11.94 -6.08
N ASP A 24 -31.27 -11.10 -6.87
CA ASP A 24 -30.56 -10.04 -7.60
C ASP A 24 -29.87 -9.06 -6.64
N GLY A 25 -28.65 -8.64 -6.98
CA GLY A 25 -27.80 -7.78 -6.16
C GLY A 25 -27.12 -8.49 -5.00
N SER A 26 -27.35 -9.79 -4.81
CA SER A 26 -26.72 -10.59 -3.75
C SER A 26 -25.48 -11.34 -4.24
N ASN A 27 -24.73 -11.85 -3.27
CA ASN A 27 -23.64 -12.77 -3.50
C ASN A 27 -23.78 -14.02 -2.60
N LEU A 28 -23.16 -15.12 -3.00
CA LEU A 28 -23.16 -16.37 -2.26
C LEU A 28 -21.80 -17.06 -2.39
N VAL A 29 -21.27 -17.56 -1.29
CA VAL A 29 -20.08 -18.41 -1.28
C VAL A 29 -20.49 -19.87 -1.21
N GLY A 30 -19.91 -20.66 -2.10
CA GLY A 30 -19.97 -22.12 -2.04
C GLY A 30 -18.66 -22.71 -2.55
N HIS A 31 -18.70 -23.97 -2.93
CA HIS A 31 -17.52 -24.64 -3.44
C HIS A 31 -17.74 -25.47 -4.70
N CYS A 32 -16.66 -25.65 -5.46
CA CYS A 32 -16.60 -26.57 -6.60
C CYS A 32 -15.29 -27.37 -6.51
N GLY A 33 -15.39 -28.65 -6.15
CA GLY A 33 -14.23 -29.43 -5.71
C GLY A 33 -13.61 -28.80 -4.46
N ASP A 34 -12.29 -28.60 -4.47
CA ASP A 34 -11.52 -28.01 -3.36
C ASP A 34 -11.44 -26.47 -3.40
N ALA A 35 -12.10 -25.82 -4.38
CA ALA A 35 -12.06 -24.38 -4.55
C ALA A 35 -13.31 -23.71 -3.98
N GLN A 36 -13.10 -22.62 -3.22
CA GLN A 36 -14.15 -21.71 -2.77
C GLN A 36 -14.47 -20.69 -3.87
N VAL A 37 -15.75 -20.59 -4.23
CA VAL A 37 -16.24 -19.79 -5.36
C VAL A 37 -17.29 -18.81 -4.86
N LEU A 38 -17.14 -17.56 -5.28
CA LEU A 38 -18.11 -16.49 -5.06
C LEU A 38 -19.01 -16.38 -6.29
N LEU A 39 -20.30 -16.64 -6.08
CA LEU A 39 -21.35 -16.30 -7.04
C LEU A 39 -21.86 -14.90 -6.78
N VAL A 40 -22.02 -14.11 -7.84
CA VAL A 40 -22.60 -12.76 -7.79
C VAL A 40 -23.67 -12.66 -8.86
N ARG A 41 -24.85 -12.16 -8.49
CA ARG A 41 -25.92 -11.91 -9.46
C ARG A 41 -26.12 -10.42 -9.68
N ARG A 42 -26.17 -10.00 -10.95
CA ARG A 42 -26.52 -8.64 -11.38
C ARG A 42 -27.50 -8.70 -12.53
N GLY A 43 -28.76 -8.37 -12.25
CA GLY A 43 -29.87 -8.55 -13.17
C GLY A 43 -29.99 -10.01 -13.63
N ALA A 44 -29.83 -10.21 -14.94
CA ALA A 44 -29.84 -11.52 -15.56
C ALA A 44 -28.46 -12.22 -15.56
N GLU A 45 -27.38 -11.48 -15.27
CA GLU A 45 -26.02 -12.02 -15.32
C GLU A 45 -25.63 -12.68 -14.01
N ILE A 46 -24.97 -13.83 -14.12
CA ILE A 46 -24.37 -14.56 -13.01
C ILE A 46 -22.87 -14.63 -13.24
N PHE A 47 -22.11 -14.08 -12.30
CA PHE A 47 -20.66 -14.18 -12.27
C PHE A 47 -20.23 -15.23 -11.25
N ALA A 48 -19.15 -15.93 -11.56
CA ALA A 48 -18.52 -16.87 -10.65
C ALA A 48 -17.00 -16.67 -10.71
N VAL A 49 -16.41 -16.32 -9.56
CA VAL A 49 -14.97 -16.07 -9.40
C VAL A 49 -14.44 -16.76 -8.14
N ASP A 50 -13.13 -16.91 -8.01
CA ASP A 50 -12.53 -17.35 -6.74
C ASP A 50 -13.00 -16.43 -5.59
N ALA A 51 -13.35 -17.03 -4.44
CA ALA A 51 -13.97 -16.29 -3.32
C ALA A 51 -12.99 -15.43 -2.49
N HIS A 52 -11.70 -15.52 -2.75
CA HIS A 52 -10.66 -14.87 -1.95
C HIS A 52 -9.75 -13.99 -2.80
N CYS A 53 -9.47 -12.79 -2.28
CA CYS A 53 -8.58 -11.83 -2.91
C CYS A 53 -7.17 -12.40 -3.09
N THR A 54 -6.57 -12.22 -4.26
CA THR A 54 -5.23 -12.77 -4.58
C THR A 54 -4.06 -12.05 -3.91
N HIS A 55 -4.31 -10.93 -3.23
CA HIS A 55 -3.36 -10.21 -2.40
C HIS A 55 -3.09 -10.99 -1.09
N TYR A 56 -3.93 -10.82 -0.07
CA TYR A 56 -3.81 -11.49 1.24
C TYR A 56 -4.98 -12.42 1.57
N ASN A 57 -5.62 -13.02 0.56
CA ASN A 57 -6.73 -13.96 0.76
C ASN A 57 -7.93 -13.36 1.52
N GLY A 58 -8.17 -12.04 1.38
CA GLY A 58 -9.35 -11.40 1.97
C GLY A 58 -10.66 -11.96 1.39
N PRO A 59 -11.71 -12.15 2.21
CA PRO A 59 -12.97 -12.76 1.78
C PRO A 59 -13.75 -11.78 0.89
N LEU A 60 -13.88 -12.08 -0.40
CA LEU A 60 -14.52 -11.15 -1.35
C LEU A 60 -16.04 -11.07 -1.17
N ALA A 61 -16.65 -12.06 -0.50
CA ALA A 61 -18.07 -12.06 -0.17
C ALA A 61 -18.46 -10.99 0.86
N GLU A 62 -17.52 -10.66 1.76
CA GLU A 62 -17.63 -9.56 2.72
C GLU A 62 -17.23 -8.21 2.09
N GLY A 63 -16.87 -8.21 0.80
CA GLY A 63 -16.51 -7.04 0.04
C GLY A 63 -17.70 -6.35 -0.64
N LEU A 64 -17.40 -5.31 -1.39
CA LEU A 64 -18.41 -4.54 -2.12
C LEU A 64 -18.43 -4.94 -3.61
N VAL A 65 -19.60 -5.33 -4.10
CA VAL A 65 -19.86 -5.45 -5.54
C VAL A 65 -20.31 -4.10 -6.07
N ALA A 66 -19.56 -3.53 -7.00
CA ALA A 66 -19.88 -2.25 -7.65
C ALA A 66 -19.84 -2.43 -9.18
N GLY A 67 -20.98 -2.25 -9.85
CA GLY A 67 -21.11 -2.61 -11.27
C GLY A 67 -20.76 -4.09 -11.52
N ASP A 68 -19.83 -4.33 -12.44
CA ASP A 68 -19.27 -5.66 -12.75
C ASP A 68 -17.91 -5.90 -12.08
N THR A 69 -17.65 -5.22 -10.95
CA THR A 69 -16.43 -5.38 -10.15
C THR A 69 -16.74 -5.82 -8.73
N VAL A 70 -15.74 -6.41 -8.07
CA VAL A 70 -15.75 -6.71 -6.63
C VAL A 70 -14.51 -6.13 -5.97
N ARG A 71 -14.70 -5.46 -4.83
CA ARG A 71 -13.63 -4.88 -4.02
C ARG A 71 -13.43 -5.67 -2.74
N CYS A 72 -12.16 -5.95 -2.43
CA CYS A 72 -11.77 -6.64 -1.22
C CYS A 72 -12.01 -5.75 0.01
N PRO A 73 -12.65 -6.26 1.09
CA PRO A 73 -12.94 -5.48 2.30
C PRO A 73 -11.69 -5.09 3.08
N TRP A 74 -10.59 -5.82 2.93
CA TRP A 74 -9.40 -5.60 3.76
C TRP A 74 -8.47 -4.52 3.23
N HIS A 75 -8.25 -4.51 1.91
CA HIS A 75 -7.19 -3.69 1.31
C HIS A 75 -7.62 -3.03 0.00
N HIS A 76 -8.92 -3.06 -0.33
CA HIS A 76 -9.50 -2.34 -1.47
C HIS A 76 -8.93 -2.76 -2.85
N ALA A 77 -8.36 -3.95 -2.95
CA ALA A 77 -8.05 -4.56 -4.23
C ALA A 77 -9.34 -4.73 -5.03
N CYS A 78 -9.33 -4.38 -6.32
CA CYS A 78 -10.52 -4.40 -7.17
C CYS A 78 -10.34 -5.39 -8.32
N PHE A 79 -11.36 -6.21 -8.57
CA PHE A 79 -11.35 -7.22 -9.62
C PHE A 79 -12.55 -7.11 -10.54
N SER A 80 -12.37 -7.42 -11.83
CA SER A 80 -13.48 -7.62 -12.75
C SER A 80 -14.16 -8.97 -12.46
N LEU A 81 -15.48 -8.97 -12.27
CA LEU A 81 -16.27 -10.20 -12.14
C LEU A 81 -16.39 -10.96 -13.47
N ARG A 82 -16.20 -10.26 -14.61
CA ARG A 82 -16.29 -10.85 -15.96
C ARG A 82 -15.05 -11.64 -16.33
N THR A 83 -13.88 -11.06 -16.09
CA THR A 83 -12.59 -11.57 -16.57
C THR A 83 -11.69 -12.07 -15.44
N GLY A 84 -12.00 -11.71 -14.19
CA GLY A 84 -11.15 -11.97 -13.04
C GLY A 84 -9.99 -11.00 -12.92
N GLU A 85 -9.81 -10.08 -13.87
CA GLU A 85 -8.66 -9.19 -13.92
C GLU A 85 -8.50 -8.37 -12.64
N ALA A 86 -7.27 -8.25 -12.14
CA ALA A 86 -6.96 -7.36 -11.03
C ALA A 86 -6.86 -5.93 -11.55
N LEU A 87 -7.97 -5.19 -11.45
CA LEU A 87 -8.12 -3.85 -12.00
C LEU A 87 -7.39 -2.80 -11.17
N ARG A 88 -7.25 -3.01 -9.86
CA ARG A 88 -6.51 -2.09 -8.97
C ARG A 88 -5.70 -2.84 -7.94
N ALA A 89 -4.46 -2.38 -7.76
CA ALA A 89 -3.60 -2.76 -6.65
C ALA A 89 -4.32 -2.57 -5.29
N PRO A 90 -3.99 -3.37 -4.26
CA PRO A 90 -2.75 -4.16 -4.12
C PRO A 90 -2.77 -5.58 -4.70
N ALA A 91 -3.85 -5.99 -5.38
CA ALA A 91 -3.82 -7.25 -6.12
C ALA A 91 -3.15 -7.08 -7.49
N PHE A 92 -2.26 -8.00 -7.83
CA PHE A 92 -1.61 -8.09 -9.15
C PHE A 92 -2.01 -9.34 -9.93
N ARG A 93 -2.43 -10.40 -9.23
CA ARG A 93 -2.86 -11.65 -9.87
C ARG A 93 -4.37 -11.61 -10.09
N PRO A 94 -4.88 -12.03 -11.25
CA PRO A 94 -6.32 -12.14 -11.46
C PRO A 94 -6.93 -13.26 -10.62
N LEU A 95 -8.22 -13.17 -10.37
CA LEU A 95 -9.06 -14.27 -9.88
C LEU A 95 -9.29 -15.29 -11.02
N ALA A 96 -9.43 -16.57 -10.69
CA ALA A 96 -10.01 -17.50 -11.66
C ALA A 96 -11.51 -17.22 -11.81
N CYS A 97 -12.00 -17.21 -13.05
CA CYS A 97 -13.43 -17.21 -13.34
C CYS A 97 -13.92 -18.64 -13.59
N TRP A 98 -15.22 -18.86 -13.37
CA TRP A 98 -15.85 -20.16 -13.49
C TRP A 98 -17.04 -20.12 -14.45
N TRP A 99 -17.30 -21.24 -15.10
CA TRP A 99 -18.50 -21.41 -15.94
C TRP A 99 -19.70 -21.68 -15.05
N VAL A 100 -20.79 -20.96 -15.32
CA VAL A 100 -22.08 -21.17 -14.67
C VAL A 100 -23.10 -21.59 -15.71
N GLU A 101 -23.73 -22.74 -15.50
CA GLU A 101 -24.85 -23.21 -16.30
C GLU A 101 -26.15 -23.05 -15.52
N GLN A 102 -27.20 -22.55 -16.20
CA GLN A 102 -28.54 -22.49 -15.64
C GLN A 102 -29.41 -23.58 -16.26
N ARG A 103 -29.96 -24.48 -15.44
CA ARG A 103 -30.83 -25.59 -15.86
C ARG A 103 -31.98 -25.75 -14.88
N ASP A 104 -33.22 -25.76 -15.39
CA ASP A 104 -34.43 -25.98 -14.60
C ASP A 104 -34.53 -25.11 -13.33
N GLY A 105 -34.15 -23.83 -13.43
CA GLY A 105 -34.16 -22.88 -12.31
C GLY A 105 -33.01 -23.04 -11.31
N ASN A 106 -32.02 -23.91 -11.58
CA ASN A 106 -30.82 -24.10 -10.78
C ASN A 106 -29.57 -23.59 -11.48
N LEU A 107 -28.59 -23.13 -10.70
CA LEU A 107 -27.27 -22.67 -11.13
C LEU A 107 -26.23 -23.72 -10.78
N PHE A 108 -25.39 -24.11 -11.74
CA PHE A 108 -24.32 -25.08 -11.56
C PHE A 108 -22.98 -24.46 -11.93
N VAL A 109 -21.98 -24.58 -11.04
CA VAL A 109 -20.59 -24.25 -11.38
C VAL A 109 -19.92 -25.49 -11.94
N VAL A 110 -19.57 -25.46 -13.23
CA VAL A 110 -19.15 -26.67 -13.97
C VAL A 110 -17.64 -26.77 -14.21
N GLY A 111 -16.88 -25.69 -13.95
CA GLY A 111 -15.42 -25.70 -14.03
C GLY A 111 -14.79 -24.32 -14.22
N LYS A 112 -13.46 -24.24 -14.13
CA LYS A 112 -12.71 -23.00 -14.36
C LYS A 112 -12.73 -22.61 -15.84
N ARG A 113 -12.96 -21.33 -16.10
CA ARG A 113 -12.81 -20.75 -17.44
C ARG A 113 -11.33 -20.65 -17.76
N LYS A 114 -10.94 -21.13 -18.95
CA LYS A 114 -9.62 -20.79 -19.48
C LYS A 114 -9.59 -19.28 -19.68
N ARG A 115 -8.61 -18.60 -19.09
CA ARG A 115 -8.42 -17.17 -19.30
C ARG A 115 -8.22 -16.96 -20.80
N ALA A 116 -9.07 -16.14 -21.41
CA ALA A 116 -8.79 -15.64 -22.74
C ALA A 116 -7.46 -14.89 -22.66
N GLU A 117 -6.57 -15.08 -23.64
CA GLU A 117 -5.41 -14.21 -23.75
C GLU A 117 -5.94 -12.77 -23.75
N ALA A 118 -5.37 -11.92 -22.88
CA ALA A 118 -5.78 -10.53 -22.81
C ALA A 118 -5.77 -9.98 -24.23
N ALA A 119 -6.92 -9.47 -24.70
CA ALA A 119 -6.99 -8.83 -25.99
C ALA A 119 -5.87 -7.79 -26.00
N THR A 120 -4.91 -7.94 -26.90
CA THR A 120 -3.87 -6.94 -27.10
C THR A 120 -4.60 -5.67 -27.46
N SER A 121 -4.78 -4.76 -26.48
CA SER A 121 -5.18 -3.42 -26.83
C SER A 121 -3.99 -2.87 -27.59
N GLU A 122 -4.14 -2.78 -28.92
CA GLU A 122 -3.11 -2.30 -29.82
C GLU A 122 -2.57 -1.00 -29.23
N LEU A 123 -1.32 -1.06 -28.77
CA LEU A 123 -0.62 0.12 -28.29
C LEU A 123 -0.64 1.16 -29.42
N PRO A 124 -0.93 2.44 -29.12
CA PRO A 124 -1.01 3.48 -30.13
C PRO A 124 0.23 3.51 -31.03
N VAL A 125 0.03 3.93 -32.28
CA VAL A 125 1.00 3.85 -33.40
C VAL A 125 2.24 4.75 -33.20
N GLU A 126 2.32 5.52 -32.11
CA GLU A 126 3.56 6.21 -31.74
C GLU A 126 4.72 5.20 -31.59
N ALA A 127 5.95 5.67 -31.84
CA ALA A 127 7.15 4.87 -31.69
C ALA A 127 7.22 4.33 -30.25
N LYS A 128 6.93 3.04 -30.08
CA LYS A 128 6.95 2.36 -28.79
C LYS A 128 8.35 2.52 -28.18
N PRO A 129 8.48 2.93 -26.91
CA PRO A 129 9.80 3.07 -26.29
C PRO A 129 10.53 1.73 -26.34
N GLU A 130 11.78 1.69 -26.76
CA GLU A 130 12.59 0.46 -26.73
C GLU A 130 13.21 0.24 -25.35
N LYS A 131 13.44 1.32 -24.59
CA LYS A 131 14.10 1.29 -23.28
C LYS A 131 13.32 2.07 -22.23
N ILE A 132 12.87 1.36 -21.21
CA ILE A 132 12.28 1.94 -20.01
C ILE A 132 13.23 1.74 -18.82
N VAL A 133 13.54 2.82 -18.12
CA VAL A 133 14.31 2.80 -16.87
C VAL A 133 13.40 3.21 -15.71
N ILE A 134 13.47 2.45 -14.61
CA ILE A 134 12.73 2.68 -13.37
C ILE A 134 13.75 2.89 -12.24
N LEU A 135 13.71 4.05 -11.59
CA LEU A 135 14.55 4.37 -10.43
C LEU A 135 13.78 4.09 -9.15
N GLY A 136 14.08 2.98 -8.49
CA GLY A 136 13.53 2.57 -7.20
C GLY A 136 12.85 1.20 -7.23
N GLY A 137 13.33 0.28 -6.38
CA GLY A 137 12.74 -1.06 -6.16
C GLY A 137 11.59 -1.07 -5.14
N GLY A 138 10.86 0.03 -4.98
CA GLY A 138 9.72 0.14 -4.07
C GLY A 138 8.39 -0.33 -4.69
N ALA A 139 7.27 -0.09 -3.99
CA ALA A 139 5.93 -0.49 -4.42
C ALA A 139 5.58 0.06 -5.82
N ALA A 140 5.83 1.36 -6.05
CA ALA A 140 5.58 2.01 -7.34
C ALA A 140 6.42 1.43 -8.47
N GLY A 141 7.73 1.25 -8.26
CA GLY A 141 8.63 0.70 -9.27
C GLY A 141 8.31 -0.75 -9.62
N PHE A 142 8.03 -1.58 -8.60
CA PHE A 142 7.55 -2.95 -8.80
C PHE A 142 6.25 -2.99 -9.60
N ALA A 143 5.26 -2.19 -9.20
CA ALA A 143 3.95 -2.15 -9.83
C ALA A 143 4.03 -1.68 -11.29
N ALA A 144 4.92 -0.73 -11.59
CA ALA A 144 5.18 -0.28 -12.95
C ALA A 144 5.79 -1.40 -13.80
N ALA A 145 6.84 -2.07 -13.32
CA ALA A 145 7.48 -3.15 -14.07
C ALA A 145 6.55 -4.36 -14.30
N GLU A 146 5.73 -4.71 -13.29
CA GLU A 146 4.67 -5.72 -13.43
C GLU A 146 3.66 -5.32 -14.49
N MET A 147 3.15 -4.08 -14.42
CA MET A 147 2.17 -3.57 -15.38
C MET A 147 2.72 -3.54 -16.81
N LEU A 148 3.96 -3.08 -17.02
CA LEU A 148 4.59 -3.08 -18.34
C LEU A 148 4.58 -4.48 -18.96
N ARG A 149 4.94 -5.51 -18.18
CA ARG A 149 4.92 -6.90 -18.66
C ARG A 149 3.50 -7.45 -18.81
N ARG A 150 2.57 -7.02 -17.96
CA ARG A 150 1.14 -7.35 -18.07
C ARG A 150 0.53 -6.80 -19.36
N GLU A 151 0.91 -5.58 -19.76
CA GLU A 151 0.59 -4.95 -21.05
C GLU A 151 1.39 -5.50 -22.23
N GLN A 152 2.11 -6.62 -22.02
CA GLN A 152 2.91 -7.31 -23.03
C GLN A 152 3.99 -6.43 -23.68
N TYR A 153 4.46 -5.39 -22.98
CA TYR A 153 5.61 -4.61 -23.42
C TYR A 153 6.83 -5.53 -23.61
N ARG A 154 7.45 -5.47 -24.80
CA ARG A 154 8.59 -6.32 -25.19
C ARG A 154 9.94 -5.60 -25.17
N GLY A 155 9.95 -4.28 -24.97
CA GLY A 155 11.20 -3.54 -24.84
C GLY A 155 11.91 -3.80 -23.50
N SER A 156 13.10 -3.24 -23.40
CA SER A 156 13.96 -3.36 -22.23
C SER A 156 13.36 -2.66 -21.03
N ILE A 157 13.38 -3.33 -19.86
CA ILE A 157 13.06 -2.73 -18.57
C ILE A 157 14.28 -2.88 -17.68
N VAL A 158 14.88 -1.76 -17.29
CA VAL A 158 15.93 -1.71 -16.27
C VAL A 158 15.35 -1.09 -15.00
N MET A 159 15.43 -1.83 -13.89
CA MET A 159 15.02 -1.34 -12.58
C MET A 159 16.27 -1.19 -11.71
N LEU A 160 16.58 0.06 -11.35
CA LEU A 160 17.73 0.40 -10.52
C LEU A 160 17.26 0.62 -9.08
N SER A 161 17.85 -0.12 -8.13
CA SER A 161 17.51 -0.02 -6.72
C SER A 161 18.77 0.15 -5.88
N ASP A 162 18.77 1.15 -5.00
CA ASP A 162 19.80 1.33 -3.97
C ASP A 162 19.68 0.30 -2.83
N ASP A 163 18.50 -0.35 -2.71
CA ASP A 163 18.30 -1.44 -1.75
C ASP A 163 19.07 -2.71 -2.21
N GLU A 164 19.68 -3.43 -1.26
CA GLU A 164 20.32 -4.73 -1.49
C GLU A 164 19.29 -5.86 -1.72
N ALA A 165 18.06 -5.66 -1.27
CA ALA A 165 16.96 -6.60 -1.43
C ALA A 165 16.14 -6.27 -2.68
N ALA A 166 15.62 -7.30 -3.34
CA ALA A 166 14.56 -7.16 -4.34
C ALA A 166 13.31 -6.51 -3.71
N PRO A 167 12.38 -5.95 -4.51
CA PRO A 167 11.14 -5.37 -3.99
C PRO A 167 10.42 -6.21 -2.94
N VAL A 168 10.21 -5.61 -1.76
CA VAL A 168 9.59 -6.23 -0.59
C VAL A 168 8.29 -5.57 -0.21
N ASP A 169 7.41 -6.35 0.41
CA ASP A 169 6.19 -5.93 1.09
C ASP A 169 6.54 -5.09 2.34
N ARG A 170 6.69 -3.77 2.15
CA ARG A 170 7.08 -2.86 3.23
C ARG A 170 6.07 -2.80 4.38
N PRO A 171 4.74 -2.92 4.17
CA PRO A 171 3.78 -2.99 5.27
C PRO A 171 4.07 -4.08 6.29
N ASN A 172 4.65 -5.22 5.87
CA ASN A 172 5.06 -6.28 6.79
C ASN A 172 6.26 -5.93 7.66
N LEU A 173 7.13 -5.01 7.22
CA LEU A 173 8.37 -4.64 7.94
C LEU A 173 8.13 -3.94 9.28
N SER A 174 6.92 -3.41 9.51
CA SER A 174 6.47 -2.87 10.81
C SER A 174 5.42 -3.73 11.49
N LYS A 175 4.94 -4.81 10.85
CA LYS A 175 3.83 -5.66 11.30
C LYS A 175 4.30 -7.09 11.55
N ASP A 176 3.74 -8.09 10.86
CA ASP A 176 3.89 -9.50 11.21
C ASP A 176 5.33 -9.99 11.11
N TYR A 177 6.11 -9.51 10.14
CA TYR A 177 7.52 -9.88 10.05
C TYR A 177 8.32 -9.31 11.24
N LEU A 178 8.18 -8.01 11.50
CA LEU A 178 8.82 -7.40 12.65
C LEU A 178 8.35 -8.01 13.97
N ALA A 179 7.09 -8.39 14.10
CA ALA A 179 6.53 -9.02 15.29
C ALA A 179 6.97 -10.49 15.48
N GLY A 180 7.62 -11.10 14.48
CA GLY A 180 8.03 -12.51 14.52
C GLY A 180 6.90 -13.50 14.24
N LYS A 181 5.79 -13.04 13.64
CA LYS A 181 4.62 -13.84 13.27
C LYS A 181 4.63 -14.30 11.82
N ALA A 182 5.38 -13.62 10.95
CA ALA A 182 5.60 -14.02 9.56
C ALA A 182 7.08 -14.41 9.35
N PRO A 183 7.36 -15.50 8.61
CA PRO A 183 8.71 -15.82 8.19
C PRO A 183 9.20 -14.85 7.11
N GLU A 184 10.51 -14.65 7.04
CA GLU A 184 11.12 -13.70 6.11
C GLU A 184 10.83 -13.98 4.62
N ASN A 185 10.68 -15.25 4.25
CA ASN A 185 10.40 -15.63 2.87
C ASN A 185 9.01 -15.19 2.37
N TRP A 186 8.16 -14.63 3.23
CA TRP A 186 6.90 -13.99 2.84
C TRP A 186 7.06 -12.52 2.45
N VAL A 187 8.19 -11.90 2.82
CA VAL A 187 8.42 -10.46 2.64
C VAL A 187 8.67 -10.05 1.19
N PRO A 188 9.39 -10.81 0.34
CA PRO A 188 9.54 -10.45 -1.07
C PRO A 188 8.21 -10.43 -1.83
N LEU A 189 7.96 -9.38 -2.63
CA LEU A 189 6.74 -9.30 -3.46
C LEU A 189 6.67 -10.40 -4.52
N ARG A 190 7.84 -10.83 -4.99
CA ARG A 190 8.06 -11.95 -5.91
C ARG A 190 9.37 -12.64 -5.57
N GLY A 191 9.45 -13.94 -5.84
CA GLY A 191 10.71 -14.67 -5.78
C GLY A 191 11.66 -14.23 -6.89
N GLU A 192 12.98 -14.37 -6.66
CA GLU A 192 14.05 -13.89 -7.55
C GLU A 192 13.86 -14.28 -9.03
N SER A 193 13.44 -15.52 -9.30
CA SER A 193 13.24 -16.00 -10.68
C SER A 193 12.15 -15.25 -11.46
N TYR A 194 11.28 -14.48 -10.77
CA TYR A 194 10.26 -13.68 -11.43
C TYR A 194 10.88 -12.63 -12.36
N TYR A 195 11.91 -11.92 -11.92
CA TYR A 195 12.49 -10.81 -12.68
C TYR A 195 13.16 -11.32 -13.95
N SER A 196 13.97 -12.38 -13.86
CA SER A 196 14.61 -12.99 -15.04
C SER A 196 13.60 -13.63 -15.99
N LYS A 197 12.59 -14.36 -15.51
CA LYS A 197 11.51 -14.94 -16.34
C LYS A 197 10.70 -13.88 -17.07
N ASN A 198 10.55 -12.70 -16.48
CA ASN A 198 9.87 -11.56 -17.09
C ASN A 198 10.83 -10.59 -17.77
N GLN A 199 12.11 -10.95 -17.98
CA GLN A 199 13.10 -10.11 -18.65
C GLN A 199 13.19 -8.68 -18.05
N ILE A 200 13.13 -8.57 -16.73
CA ILE A 200 13.35 -7.31 -16.00
C ILE A 200 14.80 -7.34 -15.51
N ASP A 201 15.60 -6.41 -15.99
CA ASP A 201 16.98 -6.20 -15.52
C ASP A 201 16.95 -5.44 -14.19
N LEU A 202 16.81 -6.21 -13.10
CA LEU A 202 16.82 -5.69 -11.73
C LEU A 202 18.25 -5.58 -11.23
N ARG A 203 18.73 -4.35 -11.02
CA ARG A 203 20.07 -4.06 -10.49
C ARG A 203 19.96 -3.53 -9.06
N LEU A 204 20.36 -4.37 -8.11
CA LEU A 204 20.34 -4.09 -6.67
C LEU A 204 21.65 -3.42 -6.23
N GLY A 205 21.64 -2.72 -5.10
CA GLY A 205 22.80 -1.94 -4.62
C GLY A 205 23.35 -0.96 -5.66
N THR A 206 22.51 -0.53 -6.60
CA THR A 206 22.89 0.26 -7.77
C THR A 206 22.27 1.65 -7.66
N ARG A 207 23.09 2.60 -7.22
CA ARG A 207 22.64 3.97 -6.96
C ARG A 207 22.74 4.85 -8.21
N ALA A 208 21.61 5.40 -8.64
CA ALA A 208 21.58 6.52 -9.58
C ALA A 208 21.98 7.82 -8.86
N VAL A 209 22.87 8.60 -9.47
CA VAL A 209 23.40 9.85 -8.89
C VAL A 209 23.08 11.09 -9.71
N ARG A 210 22.73 10.93 -10.98
CA ARG A 210 22.34 12.04 -11.85
C ARG A 210 21.41 11.57 -12.97
N ILE A 211 20.51 12.45 -13.41
CA ILE A 211 19.69 12.26 -14.61
C ILE A 211 20.12 13.35 -15.60
N GLU A 212 20.30 12.98 -16.87
CA GLU A 212 20.63 13.88 -17.97
C GLU A 212 19.45 13.91 -18.96
N PRO A 213 18.46 14.82 -18.77
CA PRO A 213 17.27 14.85 -19.63
C PRO A 213 17.57 15.04 -21.12
N ARG A 214 18.60 15.81 -21.45
CA ARG A 214 18.97 16.14 -22.84
C ARG A 214 19.51 14.94 -23.62
N THR A 215 20.36 14.13 -22.98
CA THR A 215 20.92 12.91 -23.60
C THR A 215 20.08 11.68 -23.30
N ARG A 216 19.10 11.80 -22.39
CA ARG A 216 18.21 10.74 -21.90
C ARG A 216 18.99 9.58 -21.26
N GLU A 217 19.83 9.92 -20.31
CA GLU A 217 20.68 8.96 -19.59
C GLU A 217 20.53 9.13 -18.08
N VAL A 218 20.63 8.01 -17.37
CA VAL A 218 20.83 7.99 -15.91
C VAL A 218 22.30 7.65 -15.65
N ILE A 219 22.97 8.49 -14.87
CA ILE A 219 24.36 8.27 -14.44
C ILE A 219 24.35 7.56 -13.10
N LEU A 220 25.12 6.48 -13.01
CA LEU A 220 25.27 5.64 -11.82
C LEU A 220 26.46 6.09 -10.97
N ALA A 221 26.49 5.66 -9.72
CA ALA A 221 27.54 6.04 -8.77
C ALA A 221 28.95 5.56 -9.17
N ASP A 222 29.04 4.48 -9.96
CA ASP A 222 30.29 3.94 -10.53
C ASP A 222 30.73 4.66 -11.82
N GLY A 223 29.91 5.59 -12.33
CA GLY A 223 30.16 6.34 -13.56
C GLY A 223 29.51 5.74 -14.80
N ASP A 224 28.86 4.58 -14.71
CA ASP A 224 28.15 3.98 -15.85
C ASP A 224 26.91 4.80 -16.24
N CYS A 225 26.56 4.74 -17.53
CA CYS A 225 25.39 5.42 -18.08
C CYS A 225 24.33 4.40 -18.52
N VAL A 226 23.08 4.63 -18.12
CA VAL A 226 21.93 3.83 -18.55
C VAL A 226 20.99 4.69 -19.41
N PRO A 227 20.94 4.48 -20.73
CA PRO A 227 20.08 5.25 -21.63
C PRO A 227 18.62 4.82 -21.52
N TYR A 228 17.70 5.76 -21.73
CA TYR A 228 16.25 5.53 -21.68
C TYR A 228 15.49 6.26 -22.79
N ASP A 229 14.35 5.71 -23.19
CA ASP A 229 13.33 6.44 -23.96
C ASP A 229 12.28 7.04 -23.04
N LYS A 230 11.96 6.32 -21.95
CA LYS A 230 11.08 6.76 -20.87
C LYS A 230 11.72 6.43 -19.51
N LEU A 231 11.59 7.35 -18.56
CA LEU A 231 12.15 7.23 -17.20
C LEU A 231 11.02 7.33 -16.17
N LEU A 232 11.03 6.46 -15.17
CA LEU A 232 10.15 6.54 -14.00
C LEU A 232 10.96 6.80 -12.73
N LEU A 233 10.67 7.91 -12.05
CA LEU A 233 11.16 8.22 -10.71
C LEU A 233 10.23 7.61 -9.66
N ALA A 234 10.63 6.47 -9.11
CA ALA A 234 9.93 5.74 -8.04
C ALA A 234 10.80 5.63 -6.78
N THR A 235 11.63 6.64 -6.51
CA THR A 235 12.62 6.67 -5.42
C THR A 235 11.97 6.80 -4.04
N GLY A 236 10.71 7.21 -3.98
CA GLY A 236 9.91 7.29 -2.76
C GLY A 236 10.46 8.30 -1.75
N ALA A 237 10.43 7.93 -0.48
CA ALA A 237 10.84 8.77 0.64
C ALA A 237 11.87 8.06 1.54
N GLU A 238 12.58 8.84 2.35
CA GLU A 238 13.52 8.37 3.37
C GLU A 238 13.15 8.83 4.78
N PRO A 239 13.45 8.04 5.82
CA PRO A 239 13.22 8.43 7.20
C PRO A 239 13.95 9.72 7.59
N VAL A 240 13.26 10.61 8.29
CA VAL A 240 13.90 11.75 8.94
C VAL A 240 14.83 11.24 10.04
N ARG A 241 16.11 11.60 9.96
CA ARG A 241 17.11 11.24 10.97
C ARG A 241 17.05 12.19 12.16
N LEU A 242 17.33 11.64 13.35
CA LEU A 242 17.52 12.44 14.56
C LEU A 242 18.78 13.31 14.43
N THR A 243 18.73 14.50 15.04
CA THR A 243 19.84 15.46 15.06
C THR A 243 20.35 15.76 16.48
N ILE A 244 19.93 14.97 17.46
CA ILE A 244 20.35 15.07 18.87
C ILE A 244 21.67 14.32 19.11
N PRO A 245 22.44 14.69 20.14
CA PRO A 245 23.64 13.92 20.52
C PRO A 245 23.32 12.43 20.74
N GLY A 246 24.12 11.56 20.13
CA GLY A 246 23.96 10.10 20.20
C GLY A 246 22.94 9.49 19.22
N ALA A 247 22.42 10.27 18.28
CA ALA A 247 21.55 9.79 17.20
C ALA A 247 22.18 8.74 16.28
N ASP A 248 23.51 8.67 16.24
CA ASP A 248 24.33 7.78 15.41
C ASP A 248 24.78 6.50 16.13
N ARG A 249 24.31 6.29 17.36
CA ARG A 249 24.65 5.10 18.16
C ARG A 249 24.14 3.82 17.48
N PRO A 250 24.85 2.68 17.59
CA PRO A 250 24.48 1.44 16.88
C PRO A 250 23.10 0.86 17.21
N HIS A 251 22.56 1.14 18.40
CA HIS A 251 21.24 0.67 18.84
C HIS A 251 20.10 1.66 18.48
N VAL A 252 20.41 2.73 17.74
CA VAL A 252 19.43 3.72 17.25
C VAL A 252 19.14 3.41 15.78
N HIS A 253 17.91 3.01 15.52
CA HIS A 253 17.47 2.59 14.19
C HIS A 253 16.36 3.49 13.66
N THR A 254 16.23 3.53 12.35
CA THR A 254 14.98 3.89 11.67
C THR A 254 14.41 2.62 11.03
N LEU A 255 13.19 2.66 10.50
CA LEU A 255 12.61 1.53 9.79
C LEU A 255 12.08 1.96 8.42
N ARG A 256 12.72 1.49 7.34
CA ARG A 256 12.26 1.69 5.96
C ARG A 256 12.57 0.51 5.04
N SER A 257 13.74 -0.09 5.18
CA SER A 257 14.25 -1.18 4.34
C SER A 257 14.15 -2.54 5.04
N LEU A 258 14.31 -3.64 4.29
CA LEU A 258 14.42 -4.98 4.90
C LEU A 258 15.66 -5.08 5.79
N ALA A 259 16.76 -4.41 5.42
CA ALA A 259 17.97 -4.36 6.24
C ALA A 259 17.72 -3.68 7.59
N ASP A 260 16.98 -2.56 7.60
CA ASP A 260 16.58 -1.88 8.84
C ASP A 260 15.76 -2.81 9.74
N CYS A 261 14.77 -3.51 9.14
CA CYS A 261 13.92 -4.43 9.87
C CYS A 261 14.73 -5.59 10.48
N ARG A 262 15.65 -6.20 9.71
CA ARG A 262 16.56 -7.24 10.20
C ARG A 262 17.41 -6.74 11.36
N ALA A 263 17.98 -5.54 11.27
CA ALA A 263 18.77 -4.95 12.35
C ALA A 263 17.94 -4.73 13.63
N ILE A 264 16.70 -4.26 13.51
CA ILE A 264 15.80 -4.12 14.67
C ILE A 264 15.46 -5.50 15.26
N ILE A 265 15.17 -6.50 14.42
CA ILE A 265 14.87 -7.87 14.87
C ILE A 265 16.06 -8.46 15.62
N GLU A 266 17.28 -8.30 15.10
CA GLU A 266 18.51 -8.76 15.72
C GLU A 266 18.72 -8.11 17.09
N GLN A 267 18.65 -6.78 17.16
CA GLN A 267 18.81 -6.04 18.42
C GLN A 267 17.71 -6.43 19.43
N ALA A 268 16.48 -6.66 18.98
CA ALA A 268 15.36 -7.07 19.80
C ALA A 268 15.52 -8.47 20.43
N THR A 269 16.45 -9.30 19.94
CA THR A 269 16.73 -10.62 20.57
C THR A 269 17.37 -10.48 21.96
N THR A 270 18.11 -9.41 22.20
CA THR A 270 18.80 -9.15 23.48
C THR A 270 18.28 -7.93 24.23
N ALA A 271 17.59 -7.02 23.55
CA ALA A 271 17.05 -5.82 24.17
C ALA A 271 15.95 -6.15 25.16
N ARG A 272 16.02 -5.56 26.37
CA ARG A 272 14.96 -5.64 27.38
C ARG A 272 14.00 -4.47 27.30
N ARG A 273 14.52 -3.29 26.94
CA ARG A 273 13.76 -2.04 26.88
C ARG A 273 14.04 -1.32 25.57
N ALA A 274 12.97 -0.81 24.95
CA ALA A 274 13.03 -0.01 23.76
C ALA A 274 12.34 1.34 23.96
N VAL A 275 12.91 2.38 23.36
CA VAL A 275 12.26 3.69 23.20
C VAL A 275 11.91 3.88 21.72
N VAL A 276 10.63 4.04 21.43
CA VAL A 276 10.14 4.45 20.12
C VAL A 276 9.91 5.95 20.13
N LEU A 277 10.61 6.67 19.27
CA LEU A 277 10.47 8.12 19.10
C LEU A 277 9.49 8.40 17.96
N GLY A 278 8.30 8.90 18.29
CA GLY A 278 7.21 9.21 17.37
C GLY A 278 5.99 8.31 17.56
N ALA A 279 4.82 8.93 17.68
CA ALA A 279 3.52 8.27 17.85
C ALA A 279 2.68 8.33 16.55
N SER A 280 3.33 8.07 15.41
CA SER A 280 2.72 7.95 14.08
C SER A 280 2.39 6.49 13.75
N PHE A 281 1.83 6.20 12.56
CA PHE A 281 1.52 4.82 12.14
C PHE A 281 2.69 3.86 12.30
N ILE A 282 3.84 4.14 11.67
CA ILE A 282 5.01 3.25 11.71
C ILE A 282 5.56 3.15 13.13
N GLY A 283 5.67 4.27 13.86
CA GLY A 283 6.16 4.25 15.24
C GLY A 283 5.32 3.35 16.14
N LEU A 284 4.00 3.46 16.07
CA LEU A 284 3.09 2.64 16.87
C LEU A 284 3.04 1.19 16.40
N GLU A 285 3.15 0.91 15.11
CA GLU A 285 3.28 -0.46 14.61
C GLU A 285 4.57 -1.13 15.12
N VAL A 286 5.70 -0.42 15.09
CA VAL A 286 6.97 -0.87 15.70
C VAL A 286 6.81 -1.12 17.19
N ALA A 287 6.16 -0.21 17.91
CA ALA A 287 5.91 -0.38 19.35
C ALA A 287 5.12 -1.66 19.63
N ALA A 288 4.03 -1.91 18.88
CA ALA A 288 3.26 -3.14 19.00
C ALA A 288 4.07 -4.40 18.65
N ALA A 289 4.89 -4.34 17.59
CA ALA A 289 5.72 -5.47 17.16
C ALA A 289 6.81 -5.81 18.20
N LEU A 290 7.44 -4.81 18.81
CA LEU A 290 8.41 -5.00 19.89
C LEU A 290 7.74 -5.54 21.16
N ARG A 291 6.54 -5.07 21.51
CA ARG A 291 5.74 -5.67 22.60
C ARG A 291 5.40 -7.13 22.32
N ALA A 292 5.07 -7.50 21.09
CA ALA A 292 4.83 -8.89 20.70
C ALA A 292 6.07 -9.79 20.86
N ARG A 293 7.27 -9.21 20.84
CA ARG A 293 8.55 -9.90 21.15
C ARG A 293 8.91 -9.92 22.64
N GLY A 294 8.08 -9.33 23.51
CA GLY A 294 8.33 -9.26 24.95
C GLY A 294 9.32 -8.16 25.37
N VAL A 295 9.60 -7.19 24.51
CA VAL A 295 10.43 -6.02 24.86
C VAL A 295 9.56 -4.99 25.60
N ASP A 296 10.08 -4.36 26.65
CA ASP A 296 9.41 -3.23 27.31
C ASP A 296 9.51 -1.98 26.46
N VAL A 297 8.38 -1.34 26.14
CA VAL A 297 8.34 -0.25 25.16
C VAL A 297 7.85 1.04 25.78
N HIS A 298 8.67 2.08 25.63
CA HIS A 298 8.28 3.47 25.89
C HIS A 298 8.09 4.18 24.55
N VAL A 299 6.99 4.91 24.39
CA VAL A 299 6.73 5.75 23.21
C VAL A 299 6.86 7.21 23.62
N VAL A 300 7.76 7.95 22.98
CA VAL A 300 7.98 9.39 23.24
C VAL A 300 7.53 10.17 22.01
N ALA A 301 6.66 11.16 22.18
CA ALA A 301 6.19 11.98 21.06
C ALA A 301 5.85 13.40 21.50
N PRO A 302 6.06 14.40 20.62
CA PRO A 302 5.76 15.80 20.93
C PRO A 302 4.26 16.10 20.91
N ASP A 303 3.45 15.28 20.23
CA ASP A 303 2.01 15.51 20.11
C ASP A 303 1.26 15.03 21.35
N LYS A 304 0.23 15.79 21.75
CA LYS A 304 -0.66 15.46 22.86
C LYS A 304 -1.50 14.19 22.61
N HIS A 305 -1.83 13.93 21.36
CA HIS A 305 -2.63 12.78 20.94
C HIS A 305 -1.90 12.05 19.80
N PRO A 306 -1.64 10.74 19.92
CA PRO A 306 -1.08 9.95 18.81
C PRO A 306 -1.92 10.12 17.54
N MET A 307 -1.26 10.39 16.41
CA MET A 307 -1.91 10.58 15.11
C MET A 307 -3.05 11.61 15.10
N GLY A 308 -3.09 12.56 16.05
CA GLY A 308 -4.17 13.55 16.16
C GLY A 308 -4.31 14.43 14.91
N ARG A 309 -3.21 14.67 14.19
CA ARG A 309 -3.17 15.41 12.92
C ARG A 309 -3.69 14.63 11.71
N VAL A 310 -4.01 13.34 11.86
CA VAL A 310 -4.57 12.50 10.78
C VAL A 310 -5.94 11.96 11.15
N LEU A 311 -6.14 11.55 12.40
CA LEU A 311 -7.35 10.84 12.85
C LEU A 311 -8.18 11.61 13.88
N GLY A 312 -7.71 12.78 14.33
CA GLY A 312 -8.34 13.53 15.41
C GLY A 312 -8.01 12.99 16.82
N SER A 313 -8.32 13.80 17.83
CA SER A 313 -7.96 13.49 19.23
C SER A 313 -8.66 12.24 19.77
N GLN A 314 -9.96 12.05 19.50
CA GLN A 314 -10.74 10.92 20.02
C GLN A 314 -10.18 9.57 19.56
N MET A 315 -9.87 9.44 18.26
CA MET A 315 -9.24 8.24 17.72
C MET A 315 -7.80 8.08 18.24
N GLY A 316 -7.06 9.18 18.36
CA GLY A 316 -5.71 9.18 18.96
C GLY A 316 -5.69 8.67 20.40
N ASP A 317 -6.65 9.09 21.22
CA ASP A 317 -6.80 8.67 22.62
C ASP A 317 -7.20 7.19 22.73
N PHE A 318 -8.08 6.73 21.84
CA PHE A 318 -8.41 5.31 21.73
C PHE A 318 -7.17 4.47 21.39
N ILE A 319 -6.37 4.91 20.41
CA ILE A 319 -5.16 4.19 19.99
C ILE A 319 -4.13 4.19 21.11
N ARG A 320 -3.91 5.32 21.79
CA ARG A 320 -3.09 5.38 23.00
C ARG A 320 -3.53 4.34 24.02
N THR A 321 -4.82 4.35 24.39
CA THR A 321 -5.41 3.42 25.35
C THR A 321 -5.20 1.97 24.94
N LEU A 322 -5.34 1.66 23.64
CA LEU A 322 -5.12 0.33 23.10
C LEU A 322 -3.67 -0.14 23.29
N HIS A 323 -2.70 0.73 23.03
CA HIS A 323 -1.28 0.43 23.24
C HIS A 323 -0.90 0.33 24.72
N GLU A 324 -1.43 1.20 25.58
CA GLU A 324 -1.23 1.13 27.03
C GLU A 324 -1.79 -0.17 27.63
N LYS A 325 -2.96 -0.63 27.16
CA LYS A 325 -3.53 -1.94 27.54
C LYS A 325 -2.63 -3.11 27.15
N ASN A 326 -1.79 -2.95 26.14
CA ASN A 326 -0.80 -3.94 25.70
C ASN A 326 0.61 -3.68 26.30
N GLY A 327 0.71 -2.78 27.28
CA GLY A 327 1.89 -2.55 28.09
C GLY A 327 2.92 -1.57 27.50
N ALA A 328 2.57 -0.79 26.48
CA ALA A 328 3.39 0.35 26.08
C ALA A 328 3.20 1.52 27.06
N VAL A 329 4.26 2.28 27.34
CA VAL A 329 4.20 3.47 28.20
C VAL A 329 4.41 4.74 27.38
N PHE A 330 3.47 5.67 27.43
CA PHE A 330 3.54 6.90 26.65
C PHE A 330 4.12 8.09 27.43
N HIS A 331 5.01 8.83 26.77
CA HIS A 331 5.61 10.09 27.19
C HIS A 331 5.25 11.12 26.12
N LEU A 332 4.01 11.64 26.19
CA LEU A 332 3.47 12.61 25.24
C LEU A 332 3.85 14.03 25.63
N GLU A 333 3.77 14.95 24.66
CA GLU A 333 4.22 16.34 24.82
C GLU A 333 5.70 16.43 25.23
N GLU A 334 6.49 15.43 24.84
CA GLU A 334 7.88 15.27 25.27
C GLU A 334 8.78 14.91 24.07
N MET A 335 10.09 15.19 24.19
CA MET A 335 11.06 14.92 23.13
C MET A 335 12.38 14.41 23.70
N ALA A 336 13.03 13.49 23.00
CA ALA A 336 14.40 13.14 23.30
C ALA A 336 15.34 14.34 23.09
N SER A 337 16.25 14.56 24.03
CA SER A 337 17.27 15.61 24.01
C SER A 337 18.68 15.06 23.74
N SER A 338 18.96 13.81 24.16
CA SER A 338 20.20 13.09 23.85
C SER A 338 20.06 11.60 24.12
N ILE A 339 20.96 10.80 23.54
CA ILE A 339 21.06 9.34 23.72
C ILE A 339 22.48 9.00 24.18
N ASN A 340 22.64 8.49 25.40
CA ASN A 340 23.94 8.21 26.01
C ASN A 340 23.96 6.79 26.58
N GLY A 341 24.87 5.94 26.10
CA GLY A 341 24.88 4.53 26.52
C GLY A 341 23.54 3.89 26.21
N SER A 342 22.92 3.26 27.22
CA SER A 342 21.57 2.69 27.14
C SER A 342 20.51 3.62 27.76
N GLU A 343 20.65 4.94 27.60
CA GLU A 343 19.74 5.94 28.18
C GLU A 343 19.31 6.98 27.14
N VAL A 344 18.01 7.27 27.10
CA VAL A 344 17.42 8.36 26.35
C VAL A 344 16.99 9.44 27.33
N LYS A 345 17.63 10.61 27.26
CA LYS A 345 17.28 11.77 28.07
C LYS A 345 16.16 12.55 27.39
N LEU A 346 15.13 12.91 28.12
CA LEU A 346 14.02 13.73 27.65
C LEU A 346 14.31 15.22 27.89
N ARG A 347 13.58 16.13 27.24
CA ARG A 347 13.71 17.58 27.46
C ARG A 347 13.13 17.99 28.81
N GLY A 348 12.07 17.33 29.26
CA GLY A 348 11.48 17.50 30.60
C GLY A 348 12.41 17.15 31.76
N GLY A 349 13.54 16.48 31.50
CA GLY A 349 14.57 16.13 32.49
C GLY A 349 14.64 14.65 32.83
N ASP A 350 13.56 13.91 32.58
CA ASP A 350 13.48 12.46 32.79
C ASP A 350 14.49 11.71 31.91
N THR A 351 14.89 10.53 32.38
CA THR A 351 15.80 9.63 31.65
C THR A 351 15.18 8.25 31.58
N LEU A 352 15.05 7.74 30.36
CA LEU A 352 14.50 6.42 30.07
C LEU A 352 15.65 5.48 29.73
N ALA A 353 15.69 4.31 30.36
CA ALA A 353 16.64 3.28 29.97
C ALA A 353 16.16 2.57 28.70
N ALA A 354 17.02 2.47 27.69
CA ALA A 354 16.72 1.92 26.39
C ALA A 354 17.95 1.23 25.80
N ASP A 355 17.82 -0.08 25.56
CA ASP A 355 18.86 -0.89 24.91
C ASP A 355 18.58 -1.04 23.39
N LEU A 356 17.48 -0.43 22.93
CA LEU A 356 17.04 -0.29 21.55
C LEU A 356 16.28 1.03 21.41
N VAL A 357 16.58 1.83 20.38
CA VAL A 357 15.82 3.04 20.05
C VAL A 357 15.37 2.95 18.60
N VAL A 358 14.09 3.23 18.33
CA VAL A 358 13.58 3.30 16.96
C VAL A 358 12.95 4.67 16.70
N ALA A 359 13.48 5.41 15.74
CA ALA A 359 12.97 6.71 15.34
C ALA A 359 11.96 6.59 14.17
N GLY A 360 10.70 6.90 14.47
CA GLY A 360 9.57 6.96 13.54
C GLY A 360 8.98 8.37 13.44
N ILE A 361 9.84 9.36 13.21
CA ILE A 361 9.52 10.81 13.27
C ILE A 361 9.16 11.43 11.90
N GLY A 362 8.68 10.61 10.97
CA GLY A 362 8.30 11.02 9.61
C GLY A 362 9.35 10.72 8.55
N VAL A 363 9.02 11.06 7.31
CA VAL A 363 9.87 10.84 6.12
C VAL A 363 9.99 12.11 5.29
N ARG A 364 10.94 12.12 4.35
CA ARG A 364 11.11 13.17 3.32
C ARG A 364 11.19 12.54 1.94
N PRO A 365 10.53 13.10 0.91
CA PRO A 365 10.66 12.60 -0.46
C PRO A 365 12.10 12.77 -0.96
N ARG A 366 12.62 11.78 -1.71
CA ARG A 366 13.98 11.79 -2.26
C ARG A 366 14.07 12.59 -3.57
N THR A 367 13.98 13.92 -3.48
CA THR A 367 13.86 14.82 -4.64
C THR A 367 15.18 15.23 -5.28
N GLU A 368 16.32 14.86 -4.71
CA GLU A 368 17.64 15.39 -5.09
C GLU A 368 17.97 15.13 -6.56
N LEU A 369 17.64 13.94 -7.08
CA LEU A 369 17.83 13.60 -8.49
C LEU A 369 16.98 14.47 -9.42
N ALA A 370 15.73 14.72 -9.03
CA ALA A 370 14.79 15.51 -9.81
C ALA A 370 15.18 16.99 -9.84
N GLU A 371 15.57 17.54 -8.68
CA GLU A 371 16.03 18.92 -8.54
C GLU A 371 17.29 19.17 -9.37
N THR A 372 18.27 18.27 -9.28
CA THR A 372 19.52 18.36 -10.05
C THR A 372 19.27 18.23 -11.56
N ALA A 373 18.25 17.48 -11.96
CA ALA A 373 17.82 17.35 -13.35
C ALA A 373 16.98 18.54 -13.85
N GLY A 374 16.67 19.52 -12.99
CA GLY A 374 15.87 20.69 -13.33
C GLY A 374 14.36 20.43 -13.41
N LEU A 375 13.88 19.34 -12.80
CA LEU A 375 12.45 19.03 -12.74
C LEU A 375 11.76 19.90 -11.68
N ALA A 376 10.49 20.23 -11.94
CA ALA A 376 9.68 20.97 -10.97
C ALA A 376 9.45 20.15 -9.69
N THR A 377 9.76 20.74 -8.53
CA THR A 377 9.52 20.14 -7.21
C THR A 377 8.78 21.10 -6.27
N ASP A 378 7.92 20.53 -5.43
CA ASP A 378 7.25 21.20 -4.30
C ASP A 378 6.93 20.13 -3.26
N ARG A 379 7.81 19.98 -2.27
CA ARG A 379 7.72 18.92 -1.25
C ARG A 379 7.47 17.54 -1.89
N GLY A 380 8.14 17.25 -3.01
CA GLY A 380 7.89 16.12 -3.91
C GLY A 380 8.11 16.52 -5.38
N VAL A 381 8.17 15.56 -6.30
CA VAL A 381 8.25 15.83 -7.74
C VAL A 381 6.85 16.16 -8.26
N VAL A 382 6.69 17.35 -8.85
CA VAL A 382 5.41 17.79 -9.39
C VAL A 382 5.14 17.07 -10.71
N VAL A 383 3.97 16.44 -10.82
CA VAL A 383 3.53 15.75 -12.02
C VAL A 383 2.15 16.23 -12.48
N ASN A 384 1.84 16.01 -13.75
CA ASN A 384 0.50 16.24 -14.30
C ASN A 384 -0.45 15.05 -13.96
N SER A 385 -1.69 15.11 -14.45
CA SER A 385 -2.68 14.04 -14.21
C SER A 385 -2.33 12.70 -14.87
N LEU A 386 -1.34 12.66 -15.76
CA LEU A 386 -0.79 11.44 -16.37
C LEU A 386 0.46 10.93 -15.63
N LEU A 387 0.81 11.55 -14.49
CA LEU A 387 2.02 11.28 -13.70
C LEU A 387 3.34 11.62 -14.42
N GLU A 388 3.28 12.41 -15.50
CA GLU A 388 4.45 12.92 -16.20
C GLU A 388 4.95 14.22 -15.53
N THR A 389 6.26 14.35 -15.39
CA THR A 389 6.93 15.50 -14.77
C THR A 389 6.93 16.73 -15.69
N SER A 390 7.63 17.79 -15.29
CA SER A 390 7.85 18.96 -16.16
C SER A 390 8.70 18.67 -17.41
N GLU A 391 9.37 17.52 -17.46
CA GLU A 391 10.15 17.06 -18.61
C GLU A 391 9.41 15.90 -19.33
N PRO A 392 9.11 16.04 -20.63
CA PRO A 392 8.46 14.99 -21.41
C PRO A 392 9.22 13.67 -21.41
N GLY A 393 8.51 12.57 -21.17
CA GLY A 393 9.08 11.23 -21.10
C GLY A 393 9.69 10.85 -19.74
N ILE A 394 9.69 11.76 -18.76
CA ILE A 394 10.04 11.47 -17.36
C ILE A 394 8.78 11.50 -16.51
N PHE A 395 8.53 10.43 -15.76
CA PHE A 395 7.38 10.23 -14.89
C PHE A 395 7.81 10.14 -13.43
N ALA A 396 6.90 10.37 -12.48
CA ALA A 396 7.13 10.08 -11.07
C ALA A 396 5.92 9.39 -10.42
N ALA A 397 6.16 8.43 -9.52
CA ALA A 397 5.11 7.67 -8.84
C ALA A 397 5.52 7.26 -7.42
N GLY A 398 4.53 7.09 -6.55
CA GLY A 398 4.70 6.74 -5.13
C GLY A 398 4.99 7.94 -4.25
N ASP A 399 5.60 7.71 -3.08
CA ASP A 399 5.80 8.71 -2.03
C ASP A 399 6.49 10.01 -2.49
N ILE A 400 7.21 9.97 -3.63
CA ILE A 400 7.88 11.13 -4.23
C ILE A 400 6.95 12.02 -5.05
N ALA A 401 5.88 11.47 -5.63
CA ALA A 401 5.05 12.17 -6.61
C ALA A 401 4.03 13.08 -5.94
N ARG A 402 3.98 14.34 -6.39
CA ARG A 402 2.97 15.31 -6.02
C ARG A 402 2.08 15.59 -7.23
N TRP A 403 0.82 15.15 -7.17
CA TRP A 403 -0.09 15.14 -8.32
C TRP A 403 -1.32 16.02 -8.07
N PRO A 404 -1.98 16.52 -9.15
CA PRO A 404 -3.26 17.21 -9.04
C PRO A 404 -4.35 16.21 -8.72
N ASP A 405 -4.79 16.16 -7.47
CA ASP A 405 -5.83 15.25 -7.02
C ASP A 405 -7.22 15.78 -7.41
N PRO A 406 -8.00 15.04 -8.20
CA PRO A 406 -9.29 15.53 -8.67
C PRO A 406 -10.34 15.59 -7.54
N HIS A 407 -10.14 14.87 -6.44
CA HIS A 407 -11.11 14.77 -5.35
C HIS A 407 -11.05 16.01 -4.45
N SER A 408 -9.84 16.44 -4.08
CA SER A 408 -9.59 17.65 -3.30
C SER A 408 -9.53 18.92 -4.16
N GLY A 409 -9.13 18.82 -5.43
CA GLY A 409 -8.82 19.96 -6.30
C GLY A 409 -7.46 20.59 -6.00
N GLU A 410 -6.66 19.97 -5.14
CA GLU A 410 -5.33 20.45 -4.72
C GLU A 410 -4.23 19.55 -5.28
N ASN A 411 -3.00 20.07 -5.32
CA ASN A 411 -1.84 19.20 -5.54
C ASN A 411 -1.47 18.54 -4.21
N ILE A 412 -1.57 17.21 -4.14
CA ILE A 412 -1.31 16.44 -2.92
C ILE A 412 -0.16 15.46 -3.13
N ARG A 413 0.40 14.99 -2.00
CA ARG A 413 1.38 13.90 -1.96
C ARG A 413 1.01 12.98 -0.82
N VAL A 414 0.98 11.69 -1.08
CA VAL A 414 0.51 10.68 -0.13
C VAL A 414 1.53 9.54 -0.05
N GLU A 415 1.88 9.15 1.17
CA GLU A 415 2.95 8.21 1.49
C GLU A 415 2.38 6.84 1.85
N HIS A 416 1.62 6.24 0.93
CA HIS A 416 0.89 5.00 1.20
C HIS A 416 1.10 3.95 0.13
N TRP A 417 1.17 2.70 0.59
CA TRP A 417 1.49 1.52 -0.21
C TRP A 417 0.60 1.38 -1.45
N VAL A 418 -0.72 1.39 -1.26
CA VAL A 418 -1.68 1.21 -2.36
C VAL A 418 -1.65 2.37 -3.34
N VAL A 419 -1.47 3.60 -2.85
CA VAL A 419 -1.31 4.78 -3.71
C VAL A 419 -0.08 4.62 -4.61
N ALA A 420 1.04 4.20 -4.04
CA ALA A 420 2.27 3.99 -4.79
C ALA A 420 2.12 2.90 -5.87
N GLU A 421 1.49 1.78 -5.55
CA GLU A 421 1.26 0.71 -6.55
C GLU A 421 0.30 1.18 -7.67
N ARG A 422 -0.80 1.85 -7.31
CA ARG A 422 -1.77 2.37 -8.30
C ARG A 422 -1.12 3.42 -9.20
N GLN A 423 -0.32 4.34 -8.64
CA GLN A 423 0.44 5.30 -9.44
C GLN A 423 1.49 4.62 -10.34
N GLY A 424 2.21 3.61 -9.84
CA GLY A 424 3.17 2.85 -10.64
C GLY A 424 2.50 2.18 -11.85
N GLN A 425 1.32 1.59 -11.64
CA GLN A 425 0.50 1.01 -12.70
C GLN A 425 0.07 2.06 -13.74
N THR A 426 -0.47 3.20 -13.33
CA THR A 426 -0.88 4.28 -14.25
C THR A 426 0.31 4.88 -14.99
N ALA A 427 1.44 5.11 -14.32
CA ALA A 427 2.65 5.63 -14.95
C ALA A 427 3.16 4.67 -16.04
N ALA A 428 3.19 3.36 -15.78
CA ALA A 428 3.55 2.36 -16.78
C ALA A 428 2.63 2.41 -18.02
N LEU A 429 1.32 2.55 -17.84
CA LEU A 429 0.38 2.69 -18.95
C LEU A 429 0.66 3.96 -19.78
N ASN A 430 0.97 5.07 -19.11
CA ASN A 430 1.27 6.34 -19.78
C ASN A 430 2.63 6.38 -20.46
N MET A 431 3.63 5.67 -19.94
CA MET A 431 4.90 5.44 -20.64
C MET A 431 4.69 4.69 -21.95
N LEU A 432 3.62 3.89 -22.07
CA LEU A 432 3.19 3.19 -23.28
C LEU A 432 2.20 3.99 -24.16
N GLY A 433 1.91 5.25 -23.82
CA GLY A 433 1.06 6.14 -24.62
C GLY A 433 -0.44 6.04 -24.36
N ARG A 434 -0.88 5.36 -23.28
CA ARG A 434 -2.32 5.15 -22.98
C ARG A 434 -3.08 6.43 -22.61
N SER A 435 -2.39 7.48 -22.17
CA SER A 435 -2.99 8.76 -21.75
C SER A 435 -4.09 8.61 -20.67
N GLU A 436 -3.87 7.71 -19.72
CA GLU A 436 -4.76 7.44 -18.59
C GLU A 436 -4.52 8.44 -17.45
N LYS A 437 -5.57 9.15 -17.06
CA LYS A 437 -5.52 10.06 -15.91
C LYS A 437 -5.49 9.27 -14.60
N TYR A 438 -4.57 9.60 -13.71
CA TYR A 438 -4.57 9.10 -12.33
C TYR A 438 -5.67 9.80 -11.53
N ALA A 439 -6.78 9.09 -11.29
CA ALA A 439 -7.93 9.58 -10.53
C ALA A 439 -8.32 8.65 -9.37
N ALA A 440 -7.47 7.70 -9.02
CA ALA A 440 -7.77 6.76 -7.94
C ALA A 440 -7.87 7.50 -6.59
N VAL A 441 -8.93 7.23 -5.84
CA VAL A 441 -9.09 7.74 -4.47
C VAL A 441 -7.98 7.17 -3.59
N PRO A 442 -7.26 7.99 -2.81
CA PRO A 442 -6.26 7.49 -1.89
C PRO A 442 -6.87 6.54 -0.86
N PHE A 443 -6.19 5.42 -0.60
CA PHE A 443 -6.58 4.46 0.42
C PHE A 443 -5.34 3.95 1.16
N PHE A 444 -5.47 3.75 2.46
CA PHE A 444 -4.50 3.01 3.26
C PHE A 444 -5.14 2.34 4.48
N TRP A 445 -4.37 1.47 5.13
CA TRP A 445 -4.74 0.86 6.40
C TRP A 445 -3.60 0.96 7.41
N SER A 446 -3.97 0.88 8.69
CA SER A 446 -3.05 0.66 9.80
C SER A 446 -3.54 -0.50 10.65
N GLN A 447 -2.60 -1.29 11.20
CA GLN A 447 -2.91 -2.39 12.10
C GLN A 447 -2.31 -2.11 13.49
N HIS A 448 -3.16 -2.05 14.50
CA HIS A 448 -2.75 -1.94 15.90
C HIS A 448 -3.31 -3.14 16.66
N TYR A 449 -2.46 -4.12 16.94
CA TYR A 449 -2.87 -5.39 17.56
C TYR A 449 -3.98 -6.07 16.75
N ASP A 450 -5.16 -6.24 17.32
CA ASP A 450 -6.35 -6.82 16.71
C ASP A 450 -7.28 -5.78 16.05
N VAL A 451 -6.90 -4.49 16.07
CA VAL A 451 -7.70 -3.40 15.51
C VAL A 451 -7.10 -2.94 14.19
N ARG A 452 -7.90 -3.02 13.11
CA ARG A 452 -7.59 -2.43 11.81
C ARG A 452 -8.31 -1.10 11.66
N ILE A 453 -7.59 -0.10 11.17
CA ILE A 453 -8.15 1.19 10.79
C ILE A 453 -7.96 1.35 9.29
N ASN A 454 -9.07 1.50 8.57
CA ASN A 454 -9.08 1.78 7.13
C ASN A 454 -9.33 3.27 6.90
N TYR A 455 -8.64 3.88 5.94
CA TYR A 455 -8.77 5.30 5.61
C TYR A 455 -8.87 5.50 4.10
N VAL A 456 -9.89 6.22 3.65
CA VAL A 456 -10.18 6.53 2.24
C VAL A 456 -10.26 8.05 2.06
N GLY A 457 -9.75 8.54 0.93
CA GLY A 457 -9.67 9.96 0.62
C GLY A 457 -8.40 10.60 1.19
N HIS A 458 -8.36 11.92 1.25
CA HIS A 458 -7.23 12.65 1.83
C HIS A 458 -7.69 13.98 2.41
N ALA A 459 -7.51 14.16 3.72
CA ALA A 459 -7.78 15.42 4.41
C ALA A 459 -6.51 15.89 5.12
N GLU A 460 -5.74 16.79 4.51
CA GLU A 460 -4.58 17.43 5.19
C GLU A 460 -5.05 18.36 6.32
N ARG A 461 -6.23 18.96 6.15
CA ARG A 461 -6.90 19.82 7.14
C ARG A 461 -8.40 19.58 7.10
N TRP A 462 -9.05 19.74 8.24
CA TRP A 462 -10.50 19.64 8.40
C TRP A 462 -10.96 20.61 9.51
N GLU A 463 -12.24 20.94 9.48
CA GLU A 463 -12.91 21.80 10.46
C GLU A 463 -13.71 20.97 11.47
N GLU A 464 -14.24 19.83 11.00
CA GLU A 464 -15.13 18.96 11.74
C GLU A 464 -14.80 17.49 11.43
N ILE A 465 -14.89 16.63 12.45
CA ILE A 465 -14.95 15.17 12.29
C ILE A 465 -16.31 14.72 12.78
N MET A 466 -17.15 14.22 11.87
CA MET A 466 -18.40 13.57 12.24
C MET A 466 -18.11 12.11 12.57
N VAL A 467 -18.56 11.66 13.74
CA VAL A 467 -18.38 10.28 14.20
C VAL A 467 -19.73 9.57 14.18
N GLU A 468 -19.81 8.49 13.41
CA GLU A 468 -20.92 7.55 13.41
C GLU A 468 -20.47 6.27 14.12
N GLY A 469 -21.29 5.74 15.03
CA GLY A 469 -20.94 4.58 15.86
C GLY A 469 -20.14 4.95 17.12
N ASP A 470 -19.31 4.03 17.60
CA ASP A 470 -18.52 4.15 18.83
C ASP A 470 -17.07 3.71 18.62
N ILE A 471 -16.14 4.67 18.76
CA ILE A 471 -14.70 4.44 18.65
C ILE A 471 -14.24 3.46 19.74
N SER A 472 -14.74 3.59 20.96
CA SER A 472 -14.33 2.74 22.08
C SER A 472 -14.84 1.30 21.94
N GLY A 473 -16.04 1.15 21.36
CA GLY A 473 -16.68 -0.10 20.95
C GLY A 473 -16.07 -0.75 19.71
N ARG A 474 -15.07 -0.12 19.06
CA ARG A 474 -14.39 -0.62 17.84
C ARG A 474 -15.35 -0.83 16.66
N ASP A 475 -16.37 0.00 16.57
CA ASP A 475 -17.37 -0.01 15.52
C ASP A 475 -17.72 1.43 15.16
N CYS A 476 -16.98 2.02 14.23
CA CYS A 476 -17.14 3.44 13.92
C CYS A 476 -16.74 3.83 12.50
N LEU A 477 -17.30 4.95 12.06
CA LEU A 477 -16.96 5.65 10.83
C LEU A 477 -16.77 7.14 11.14
N LEU A 478 -15.59 7.66 10.84
CA LEU A 478 -15.22 9.06 11.00
C LEU A 478 -15.21 9.72 9.62
N ARG A 479 -15.88 10.86 9.48
CA ARG A 479 -15.89 11.65 8.24
C ARG A 479 -15.23 13.00 8.46
N PHE A 480 -14.20 13.30 7.69
CA PHE A 480 -13.41 14.53 7.81
C PHE A 480 -13.97 15.58 6.86
N LYS A 481 -14.42 16.71 7.41
CA LYS A 481 -15.14 17.74 6.66
C LYS A 481 -14.40 19.06 6.62
N ARG A 482 -14.40 19.71 5.46
CA ARG A 482 -13.87 21.05 5.22
C ARG A 482 -14.74 21.75 4.19
N ASP A 483 -15.11 23.00 4.42
CA ASP A 483 -15.91 23.81 3.47
C ASP A 483 -17.22 23.13 3.05
N GLY A 484 -17.88 22.44 3.99
CA GLY A 484 -19.12 21.69 3.71
C GLY A 484 -18.94 20.35 3.00
N ARG A 485 -17.74 19.98 2.53
CA ARG A 485 -17.44 18.74 1.80
C ARG A 485 -16.76 17.71 2.70
N VAL A 486 -17.07 16.43 2.51
CA VAL A 486 -16.35 15.31 3.15
C VAL A 486 -15.16 14.95 2.26
N LEU A 487 -13.94 15.10 2.78
CA LEU A 487 -12.70 14.89 2.03
C LEU A 487 -12.09 13.49 2.26
N ALA A 488 -12.41 12.87 3.38
CA ALA A 488 -11.92 11.56 3.75
C ALA A 488 -12.84 10.86 4.75
N ALA A 489 -12.67 9.54 4.88
CA ALA A 489 -13.29 8.76 5.93
C ALA A 489 -12.33 7.73 6.52
N ALA A 490 -12.36 7.56 7.84
CA ALA A 490 -11.65 6.51 8.56
C ALA A 490 -12.66 5.56 9.23
N SER A 491 -12.34 4.27 9.35
CA SER A 491 -13.28 3.29 9.90
C SER A 491 -12.61 2.19 10.71
N ILE A 492 -13.36 1.63 11.66
CA ILE A 492 -13.07 0.37 12.35
C ILE A 492 -14.31 -0.50 12.22
N SER A 493 -14.15 -1.74 11.73
CA SER A 493 -15.22 -2.73 11.55
C SER A 493 -16.39 -2.29 10.64
N ARG A 494 -16.19 -1.27 9.81
CA ARG A 494 -17.16 -0.69 8.86
C ARG A 494 -16.65 -0.76 7.42
N ASP A 495 -16.10 -1.92 7.05
CA ASP A 495 -15.37 -2.14 5.80
C ASP A 495 -16.24 -1.85 4.57
N ILE A 496 -17.51 -2.25 4.59
CA ILE A 496 -18.46 -2.00 3.49
C ILE A 496 -18.76 -0.51 3.37
N GLU A 497 -19.06 0.19 4.45
CA GLU A 497 -19.33 1.64 4.42
C GLU A 497 -18.10 2.43 3.94
N ASN A 498 -16.89 1.97 4.29
CA ASN A 498 -15.63 2.55 3.81
C ASN A 498 -15.43 2.34 2.30
N LEU A 499 -15.71 1.13 1.79
CA LEU A 499 -15.71 0.84 0.36
C LEU A 499 -16.77 1.62 -0.42
N MET A 500 -17.97 1.76 0.14
CA MET A 500 -19.05 2.56 -0.46
C MET A 500 -18.64 4.02 -0.55
N PHE A 501 -17.93 4.54 0.45
CA PHE A 501 -17.39 5.90 0.41
C PHE A 501 -16.32 6.06 -0.69
N GLU A 502 -15.40 5.11 -0.87
CA GLU A 502 -14.42 5.12 -1.98
C GLU A 502 -15.13 5.15 -3.34
N VAL A 503 -16.13 4.29 -3.54
CA VAL A 503 -16.93 4.23 -4.78
C VAL A 503 -17.69 5.55 -5.02
N ALA A 504 -18.28 6.14 -3.98
CA ALA A 504 -18.99 7.41 -4.09
C ALA A 504 -18.06 8.54 -4.56
N MET A 505 -16.88 8.67 -3.96
CA MET A 505 -15.87 9.68 -4.36
C MET A 505 -15.47 9.52 -5.83
N GLU A 506 -15.33 8.28 -6.32
CA GLU A 506 -15.03 8.03 -7.73
C GLU A 506 -16.16 8.46 -8.67
N HIS A 507 -17.42 8.34 -8.24
CA HIS A 507 -18.59 8.70 -9.06
C HIS A 507 -18.91 10.20 -9.04
N GLU A 508 -18.60 10.92 -7.96
CA GLU A 508 -18.79 12.38 -7.88
C GLU A 508 -18.01 13.13 -8.98
N MET A 509 -16.98 12.50 -9.56
CA MET A 509 -16.24 13.01 -10.72
C MET A 509 -16.99 12.90 -12.07
N VAL A 510 -18.03 12.07 -12.19
CA VAL A 510 -18.75 11.80 -13.46
C VAL A 510 -19.81 12.87 -13.76
N VAL A 511 -20.04 13.81 -12.85
CA VAL A 511 -21.13 14.81 -12.92
C VAL A 511 -20.64 16.22 -13.31
N TRP A 512 -19.39 16.38 -13.76
CA TRP A 512 -18.83 17.68 -14.17
C TRP A 512 -18.42 17.75 -15.64
#